data_AF-A0A0Q8B2I2-F1
#
_entry.id   AF-A0A0Q8B2I2-F1
#
_cell.length_a   1.000
_cell.length_b   1.000
_cell.length_c   1.000
_cell.angle_alpha   90.00
_cell.angle_beta   90.00
_cell.angle_gamma   90.00
#
_symmetry.space_group_name_H-M   'P 1'
#
loop_
_entity.id
_entity.type
_entity.pdbx_description
1 polymer ?
#
loop_
_entity_poly.entity_id
_entity_poly.type
_entity_poly.pdbx_seq_one_letter_code
_entity_poly.pdbx_strand_id
1 'polypeptide(L)' 'MKKTLATAGALLALLSTAYAATVEGTIQAVDPQTKSITLDDGKIYQLPAEASVDQLAVGAKVVVTVDDTTGTVTSIQKAS' A
#
# COMPACT_ATOMS: atom_id res chain seq x y z
N MET A 1 -35.82 -10.66 43.67
CA MET A 1 -35.05 -11.84 43.21
C MET A 1 -34.99 -11.80 41.68
N LYS A 2 -33.78 -11.71 41.11
CA LYS A 2 -33.27 -12.33 39.86
C LYS A 2 -34.34 -12.71 38.80
N LYS A 3 -34.26 -12.32 37.52
CA LYS A 3 -33.18 -12.71 36.58
C LYS A 3 -33.24 -11.85 35.30
N THR A 4 -32.07 -11.33 34.95
CA THR A 4 -31.64 -10.81 33.66
C THR A 4 -32.03 -11.73 32.49
N LEU A 5 -32.65 -11.20 31.44
CA LEU A 5 -32.65 -11.84 30.13
C LEU A 5 -31.76 -11.02 29.19
N ALA A 6 -30.63 -11.63 28.87
CA ALA A 6 -29.51 -11.08 28.15
C ALA A 6 -29.90 -10.65 26.74
N THR A 7 -29.66 -9.38 26.43
CA THR A 7 -29.53 -8.85 25.07
C THR A 7 -28.30 -9.50 24.44
N ALA A 8 -28.52 -10.56 23.66
CA ALA A 8 -27.50 -11.14 22.79
C ALA A 8 -27.22 -10.14 21.65
N GLY A 9 -26.31 -9.20 21.91
CA GLY A 9 -25.78 -8.30 20.90
C GLY A 9 -24.99 -9.09 19.87
N ALA A 10 -25.50 -9.14 18.65
CA ALA A 10 -24.73 -9.56 17.49
C ALA A 10 -23.64 -8.51 17.24
N LEU A 11 -22.48 -8.68 17.88
CA LEU A 11 -21.25 -8.01 17.49
C LEU A 11 -20.81 -8.64 16.17
N LEU A 12 -21.37 -8.14 15.06
CA LEU A 12 -20.85 -8.40 13.74
C LEU A 12 -19.50 -7.68 13.67
N ALA A 13 -18.43 -8.41 13.99
CA ALA A 13 -17.07 -7.94 13.80
C ALA A 13 -16.91 -7.66 12.30
N LEU A 14 -16.89 -6.37 11.95
CA LEU A 14 -16.47 -5.92 10.64
C LEU A 14 -15.00 -6.28 10.50
N LEU A 15 -14.74 -7.46 9.93
CA LEU A 15 -13.42 -7.86 9.48
C LEU A 15 -13.10 -6.98 8.27
N SER A 16 -12.57 -5.79 8.52
CA SER A 16 -11.93 -4.97 7.50
C SER A 16 -10.68 -5.71 7.05
N THR A 17 -10.83 -6.56 6.04
CA THR A 17 -9.69 -7.09 5.28
C THR A 17 -9.08 -5.89 4.57
N ALA A 18 -7.99 -5.35 5.13
CA ALA A 18 -7.12 -4.44 4.41
C ALA A 18 -6.55 -5.22 3.22
N TYR A 19 -7.20 -5.07 2.06
CA TYR A 19 -6.61 -5.52 0.81
C TYR A 19 -5.40 -4.61 0.56
N ALA A 20 -4.28 -5.23 0.22
CA ALA A 20 -3.11 -4.52 -0.25
C ALA A 20 -2.98 -4.81 -1.74
N ALA A 21 -3.29 -3.83 -2.58
CA ALA A 21 -3.10 -3.93 -4.00
C ALA A 21 -1.61 -4.03 -4.33
N THR A 22 -1.24 -5.10 -5.02
CA THR A 22 0.10 -5.26 -5.57
C THR A 22 0.08 -4.79 -7.01
N VAL A 23 0.87 -3.75 -7.30
CA VAL A 23 0.99 -3.14 -8.62
C VAL A 23 2.37 -3.44 -9.17
N GLU A 24 2.43 -4.12 -10.30
CA GLU A 24 3.67 -4.27 -11.05
C GLU A 24 3.73 -3.20 -12.14
N GLY A 25 4.86 -2.50 -12.23
CA GLY A 25 5.05 -1.45 -13.22
C GLY A 25 6.53 -1.13 -13.47
N THR A 26 6.79 -0.36 -14.51
CA THR A 26 8.10 0.16 -14.85
C THR A 26 8.21 1.59 -14.37
N ILE A 27 9.31 1.94 -13.70
CA ILE A 27 9.54 3.30 -13.24
C ILE A 27 9.75 4.22 -14.44
N GLN A 28 8.90 5.23 -14.59
CA GLN A 28 9.02 6.29 -15.59
C GLN A 28 9.80 7.49 -15.06
N ALA A 29 9.58 7.83 -13.78
CA ALA A 29 10.23 8.97 -13.14
C ALA A 29 10.41 8.69 -11.65
N VAL A 30 11.45 9.29 -11.08
CA VAL A 30 11.79 9.19 -9.66
C VAL A 30 11.99 10.59 -9.13
N ASP A 31 11.24 10.95 -8.09
CA ASP A 31 11.36 12.22 -7.41
C ASP A 31 11.93 12.02 -6.00
N PRO A 32 13.23 12.30 -5.79
CA PRO A 32 13.86 12.18 -4.49
C PRO A 32 13.46 13.31 -3.52
N GLN A 33 12.93 14.44 -4.00
CA GLN A 33 12.48 15.55 -3.13
C GLN A 33 11.22 15.15 -2.38
N THR A 34 10.27 14.58 -3.10
CA THR A 34 8.99 14.12 -2.52
C THR A 34 9.04 12.65 -2.08
N LYS A 35 10.12 11.93 -2.40
CA LYS A 35 10.23 10.46 -2.22
C LYS A 35 9.11 9.71 -2.93
N SER A 36 8.91 10.02 -4.20
CA SER A 36 7.82 9.45 -5.00
C SER A 36 8.37 8.79 -6.26
N ILE A 37 7.69 7.78 -6.78
CA ILE A 37 7.94 7.25 -8.12
C ILE A 37 6.71 7.38 -9.00
N THR A 38 6.92 7.61 -10.29
CA THR A 38 5.88 7.50 -11.32
C THR A 38 6.08 6.18 -12.05
N LEU A 39 5.03 5.35 -12.11
CA LEU A 39 5.05 4.11 -12.88
C LEU A 39 4.52 4.33 -14.31
N ASP A 40 4.69 3.35 -15.19
CA ASP A 40 4.21 3.36 -16.58
C ASP A 40 2.68 3.47 -16.71
N ASP A 41 1.96 3.08 -15.67
CA ASP A 41 0.52 3.30 -15.54
C ASP A 41 0.13 4.79 -15.40
N GLY A 42 1.10 5.67 -15.14
CA GLY A 42 0.90 7.11 -15.04
C GLY A 42 0.50 7.59 -13.63
N LYS A 43 0.34 6.68 -12.65
CA LYS A 43 0.15 7.07 -11.25
C LYS A 43 1.48 7.35 -10.56
N ILE A 44 1.40 8.26 -9.59
CA ILE A 44 2.49 8.61 -8.67
C ILE A 44 2.27 7.86 -7.37
N TYR A 45 3.30 7.15 -6.93
CA TYR A 45 3.30 6.36 -5.71
C TYR A 45 4.26 6.96 -4.70
N GLN A 46 3.73 7.26 -3.51
CA GLN A 46 4.50 7.79 -2.40
C GLN A 46 5.26 6.64 -1.74
N LEU A 47 6.60 6.70 -1.79
CA LEU A 47 7.45 5.69 -1.17
C LEU A 47 7.48 5.88 0.36
N PRO A 48 7.66 4.79 1.13
CA PRO A 48 7.89 4.90 2.56
C PRO A 48 9.24 5.59 2.82
N ALA A 49 9.37 6.22 3.99
CA ALA A 49 10.58 6.99 4.35
C ALA A 49 11.88 6.17 4.28
N GLU A 50 11.74 4.86 4.44
CA GLU A 50 12.81 3.85 4.50
C GLU A 50 13.21 3.32 3.12
N ALA A 51 12.41 3.60 2.08
CA ALA A 51 12.72 3.21 0.72
C ALA A 51 13.92 4.02 0.20
N SER A 52 14.90 3.30 -0.35
CA SER A 52 16.06 3.89 -1.00
C SER A 52 15.72 4.30 -2.42
N VAL A 53 15.34 5.56 -2.59
CA VAL A 53 14.99 6.17 -3.88
C VAL A 53 16.18 6.14 -4.85
N ASP A 54 17.40 6.23 -4.35
CA ASP A 54 18.65 6.18 -5.14
C ASP A 54 18.91 4.84 -5.82
N GLN A 55 18.29 3.76 -5.34
CA GLN A 55 18.40 2.42 -5.95
C GLN A 55 17.35 2.20 -7.05
N LEU A 56 16.40 3.13 -7.21
CA LEU A 56 15.34 3.08 -8.20
C LEU A 56 15.81 3.79 -9.46
N ALA A 57 15.98 3.01 -10.53
CA ALA A 57 16.34 3.54 -11.84
C ALA A 57 15.09 3.66 -12.73
N VAL A 58 15.00 4.74 -13.49
CA VAL A 58 14.01 4.86 -14.58
C VAL A 58 14.23 3.73 -15.59
N GLY A 59 13.15 3.07 -15.99
CA GLY A 59 13.15 1.87 -16.82
C GLY A 59 13.29 0.56 -16.04
N ALA A 60 13.49 0.60 -14.71
CA ALA A 60 13.49 -0.60 -13.90
C ALA A 60 12.05 -1.06 -13.63
N LYS A 61 11.82 -2.36 -13.78
CA LYS A 61 10.57 -3.02 -13.43
C LYS A 61 10.54 -3.27 -11.92
N VAL A 62 9.45 -2.87 -11.27
CA VAL A 62 9.27 -2.98 -9.82
C VAL A 62 7.86 -3.46 -9.51
N VAL A 63 7.74 -4.18 -8.40
CA VAL A 63 6.48 -4.57 -7.79
C VAL A 63 6.30 -3.72 -6.55
N VAL A 64 5.20 -2.99 -6.50
CA VAL A 64 4.88 -2.04 -5.44
C VAL A 64 3.61 -2.51 -4.76
N THR A 65 3.69 -2.78 -3.45
CA THR A 65 2.52 -3.07 -2.63
C THR A 65 2.02 -1.78 -2.03
N VAL A 66 0.77 -1.44 -2.33
CA VAL A 66 0.09 -0.26 -1.83
C VAL A 66 -0.98 -0.71 -0.84
N ASP A 67 -1.05 -0.01 0.28
CA ASP A 67 -2.15 -0.18 1.22
C ASP A 67 -3.38 0.57 0.69
N ASP A 68 -4.45 -0.15 0.36
CA ASP A 68 -5.67 0.46 -0.20
C ASP A 68 -6.41 1.35 0.81
N THR A 69 -6.10 1.24 2.11
CA THR A 69 -6.71 2.07 3.16
C THR A 69 -6.10 3.46 3.21
N THR A 70 -4.80 3.56 2.96
CA THR A 70 -4.01 4.80 3.09
C THR A 70 -3.46 5.33 1.77
N GLY A 71 -3.49 4.52 0.71
CA GLY A 71 -2.85 4.81 -0.57
C GLY A 71 -1.33 4.85 -0.51
N THR A 72 -0.72 4.41 0.59
CA THR A 72 0.72 4.50 0.83
C THR A 72 1.41 3.21 0.38
N VAL A 73 2.58 3.34 -0.24
CA VAL A 73 3.42 2.18 -0.56
C VAL A 73 3.95 1.57 0.74
N THR A 74 3.60 0.32 0.99
CA THR A 74 4.09 -0.45 2.14
C THR A 74 5.30 -1.30 1.79
N SER A 75 5.44 -1.68 0.52
CA SER A 75 6.59 -2.46 0.05
C SER A 75 6.93 -2.11 -1.39
N ILE A 76 8.22 -2.06 -1.70
CA ILE A 76 8.72 -1.93 -3.07
C ILE A 76 9.83 -2.95 -3.29
N GLN A 77 9.70 -3.72 -4.36
CA GLN A 77 10.62 -4.80 -4.71
C GLN A 77 10.99 -4.67 -6.19
N LYS A 78 12.24 -4.97 -6.55
CA LYS A 78 12.61 -5.06 -7.96
C LYS A 78 11.96 -6.31 -8.56
N ALA A 79 11.20 -6.14 -9.64
CA ALA A 79 10.75 -7.29 -10.42
C ALA A 79 12.00 -7.90 -11.07
N SER A 80 12.27 -9.16 -10.74
CA SER A 80 13.45 -9.90 -11.23
C SER A 80 13.28 -10.33 -12.68
#